data_AF-A0A5N6NED4-F1
#
_entry.id   AF-A0A5N6NED4-F1
#
_cell.length_a   1.000
_cell.length_b   1.000
_cell.length_c   1.000
_cell.angle_alpha   90.00
_cell.angle_beta   90.00
_cell.angle_gamma   90.00
#
_symmetry.space_group_name_H-M   'P 1'
#
loop_
_entity.id
_entity.type
_entity.pdbx_description
1 polymer ?
#
loop_
_entity_poly.entity_id
_entity_poly.type
_entity_poly.pdbx_seq_one_letter_code
_entity_poly.pdbx_strand_id
1 'polypeptide(L)'
;MFLLLENYGVRNLEAVFAVLISTMGLSFAWMFADAQPSGKELLIGLLVPKLSSRTIRQAVGVVGCVIMPHNVFLHSALVQSRKIDPSKKGKVQEAINYYTIESSIALFVSFIINLCVTTVFAKGFYNTKQADSIGLVNAGQYLEKKYGGGFMPVLYIWGVGLLAAGQSSTITGTYAGQFIMGGFLNLRLKKWLRALITRSCAIVPTMIVALVFNKSEASLDVLNEWLNVLQSIQIPFALIPLLTLVSKEEVMGVFKIGQTLKADSDDAPTFGTHSDDDSSSLIPKNCMERGCPGDVTTALDRERVEVAKSGIGYRIELSIDPGTWEPMDEDMVSLDPIEFHSEEEPYKNRIDSYQRTTGLTEAVQTCIGQLDGINVAIAVMDFKFIGGSMGSVVGEKITCLIENATKDFLPLIIVCASGGARMQEGSLSLMQITKISSALYDYQSNKKLFYVPILTS
;
A
#
# COMPACT_ATOMS: atom_id res chain seq x y z
N MET A 1 21.19 -14.52 6.69
CA MET A 1 21.53 -13.15 7.13
C MET A 1 20.28 -12.32 7.35
N PHE A 2 19.48 -12.01 6.32
CA PHE A 2 18.22 -11.23 6.44
C PHE A 2 17.26 -11.71 7.55
N LEU A 3 16.90 -13.00 7.58
CA LEU A 3 16.03 -13.57 8.63
C LEU A 3 16.66 -13.57 10.04
N LEU A 4 17.98 -13.61 10.11
CA LEU A 4 18.76 -13.60 11.36
C LEU A 4 18.85 -12.18 11.93
N LEU A 5 18.84 -11.18 11.04
CA LEU A 5 18.87 -9.75 11.33
C LEU A 5 17.49 -9.20 11.72
N GLU A 6 16.39 -9.78 11.21
CA GLU A 6 15.03 -9.41 11.61
C GLU A 6 14.74 -9.76 13.09
N ASN A 7 15.32 -10.86 13.60
CA ASN A 7 15.24 -11.25 15.01
C ASN A 7 15.90 -10.25 15.97
N TYR A 8 16.81 -9.41 15.47
CA TYR A 8 17.51 -8.37 16.24
C TYR A 8 16.78 -7.01 16.25
N GLY A 9 15.65 -6.90 15.55
CA GLY A 9 14.84 -5.69 15.45
C GLY A 9 15.35 -4.70 14.41
N VAL A 10 14.42 -4.15 13.60
CA VAL A 10 14.69 -3.25 12.47
C VAL A 10 15.52 -2.02 12.87
N ARG A 11 15.32 -1.51 14.09
CA ARG A 11 15.95 -0.27 14.58
C ARG A 11 17.46 -0.40 14.81
N ASN A 12 17.93 -1.57 15.26
CA ASN A 12 19.37 -1.82 15.45
C ASN A 12 20.09 -1.94 14.10
N LEU A 13 19.39 -2.48 13.10
CA LEU A 13 19.90 -2.69 11.76
C LEU A 13 20.01 -1.36 11.00
N GLU A 14 18.99 -0.51 11.11
CA GLU A 14 19.02 0.87 10.61
C GLU A 14 20.20 1.64 11.19
N ALA A 15 20.48 1.51 12.50
CA ALA A 15 21.63 2.15 13.14
C ALA A 15 22.97 1.68 12.54
N VAL A 16 23.13 0.37 12.30
CA VAL A 16 24.33 -0.17 11.64
C VAL A 16 24.50 0.42 10.24
N PHE A 17 23.44 0.47 9.43
CA PHE A 17 23.53 1.07 8.10
C PHE A 17 23.79 2.57 8.13
N ALA A 18 23.18 3.29 9.07
CA ALA A 18 23.44 4.72 9.27
C ALA A 18 24.93 4.96 9.56
N VAL A 19 25.55 4.13 10.41
CA VAL A 19 27.00 4.20 10.69
C VAL A 19 27.82 3.91 9.43
N LEU A 20 27.49 2.88 8.66
CA LEU A 20 28.22 2.53 7.44
C LEU A 20 28.11 3.62 6.35
N ILE A 21 26.90 4.13 6.11
CA ILE A 21 26.65 5.22 5.15
C ILE A 21 27.35 6.50 5.60
N SER A 22 27.28 6.83 6.89
CA SER A 22 27.97 8.01 7.44
C SER A 22 29.48 7.89 7.30
N THR A 23 30.05 6.71 7.57
CA THR A 23 31.49 6.46 7.42
C THR A 23 31.93 6.61 5.96
N MET A 24 31.17 6.06 5.03
CA MET A 24 31.43 6.21 3.59
C MET A 24 31.32 7.67 3.14
N GLY A 25 30.24 8.36 3.55
CA GLY A 25 30.01 9.77 3.23
C GLY A 25 31.11 10.68 3.76
N LEU A 26 31.53 10.50 5.01
CA LEU A 26 32.64 11.25 5.61
C LEU A 26 33.98 10.97 4.91
N SER A 27 34.21 9.72 4.49
CA SER A 27 35.43 9.34 3.75
C SER A 27 35.49 10.01 2.38
N PHE A 28 34.37 10.04 1.65
CA PHE A 28 34.29 10.76 0.38
C PHE A 28 34.31 12.28 0.54
N ALA A 29 33.73 12.81 1.63
CA ALA A 29 33.85 14.23 1.94
C ALA A 29 35.30 14.64 2.23
N TRP A 30 36.04 13.79 2.97
CA TRP A 30 37.47 13.99 3.19
C TRP A 30 38.26 13.94 1.88
N MET A 31 38.05 12.91 1.04
CA MET A 31 38.70 12.80 -0.27
C MET A 31 38.33 13.98 -1.19
N PHE A 32 37.10 14.48 -1.11
CA PHE A 32 36.68 15.66 -1.86
C PHE A 32 37.44 16.91 -1.43
N ALA A 33 37.66 17.09 -0.12
CA ALA A 33 38.45 18.21 0.40
C ALA A 33 39.93 18.10 -0.01
N ASP A 34 40.50 16.90 0.05
CA ASP A 34 41.89 16.63 -0.34
C ASP A 34 42.11 16.79 -1.85
N ALA A 35 41.15 16.38 -2.67
CA ALA A 35 41.22 16.49 -4.13
C ALA A 35 41.21 17.94 -4.66
N GLN A 36 40.89 18.92 -3.80
CA GLN A 36 40.81 20.36 -4.10
C GLN A 36 40.18 20.65 -5.49
N PRO A 37 38.89 20.28 -5.70
CA PRO A 37 38.24 20.50 -6.97
C PRO A 37 37.99 21.99 -7.22
N SER A 38 37.96 22.38 -8.50
CA SER A 38 37.66 23.76 -8.91
C SER A 38 36.20 24.09 -8.58
N GLY A 39 35.96 24.95 -7.58
CA GLY A 39 34.62 25.37 -7.19
C GLY A 39 33.83 26.03 -8.33
N LYS A 40 34.53 26.70 -9.26
CA LYS A 40 33.90 27.30 -10.45
C LYS A 40 33.35 26.24 -11.40
N GLU A 41 34.11 25.18 -11.67
CA GLU A 41 33.68 24.11 -12.58
C GLU A 41 32.52 23.31 -11.97
N LEU A 42 32.56 23.06 -10.66
CA LEU A 42 31.47 22.43 -9.92
C LEU A 42 30.18 23.23 -10.03
N LEU A 43 30.25 24.55 -9.79
CA LEU A 43 29.08 25.41 -9.81
C LEU A 43 28.49 25.53 -11.22
N ILE A 44 29.34 25.56 -12.26
CA ILE A 44 28.90 25.50 -13.65
C ILE A 44 28.24 24.14 -13.95
N GLY A 45 28.81 23.03 -13.49
CA GLY A 45 28.25 21.69 -13.69
C GLY A 45 26.92 21.46 -12.98
N LEU A 46 26.69 22.13 -11.85
CA LEU A 46 25.43 22.08 -11.09
C LEU A 46 24.33 22.94 -11.72
N LEU A 47 24.67 24.11 -12.27
CA LEU A 47 23.68 25.06 -12.77
C LEU A 47 23.41 24.95 -14.27
N VAL A 48 24.35 24.44 -15.07
CA VAL A 48 24.26 24.43 -16.53
C VAL A 48 24.16 22.99 -17.04
N PRO A 49 22.97 22.52 -17.45
CA PRO A 49 22.82 21.19 -18.02
C PRO A 49 23.48 21.13 -19.40
N LYS A 50 24.66 20.51 -19.48
CA LYS A 50 25.37 20.23 -20.75
C LYS A 50 25.45 18.73 -20.97
N LEU A 51 24.74 18.23 -21.98
CA LEU A 51 24.77 16.82 -22.36
C LEU A 51 25.32 16.68 -23.78
N SER A 52 26.29 15.79 -23.94
CA SER A 52 26.77 15.37 -25.26
C SER A 52 26.03 14.12 -25.71
N SER A 53 25.86 13.91 -27.01
CA SER A 53 25.17 12.73 -27.55
C SER A 53 25.81 11.39 -27.13
N ARG A 54 27.10 11.38 -26.80
CA ARG A 54 27.81 10.18 -26.31
C ARG A 54 27.47 9.83 -24.86
N THR A 55 27.03 10.81 -24.07
CA THR A 55 26.79 10.68 -22.63
C THR A 55 25.32 10.39 -22.30
N ILE A 56 24.42 10.41 -23.29
CA ILE A 56 22.97 10.23 -23.05
C ILE A 56 22.67 8.90 -22.34
N ARG A 57 23.33 7.79 -22.72
CA ARG A 57 23.13 6.49 -22.07
C ARG A 57 23.46 6.53 -20.57
N GLN A 58 24.59 7.16 -20.23
CA GLN A 58 25.04 7.30 -18.85
C GLN A 58 24.12 8.24 -18.08
N ALA A 59 23.66 9.32 -18.69
CA ALA A 59 22.70 10.24 -18.09
C ALA A 59 21.36 9.54 -17.77
N VAL A 60 20.82 8.77 -18.72
CA VAL A 60 19.60 7.97 -18.49
C VAL A 60 19.83 6.93 -17.40
N GLY A 61 20.98 6.25 -17.38
CA GLY A 61 21.33 5.31 -16.31
C GLY A 61 21.43 5.97 -14.93
N VAL A 62 22.01 7.18 -14.85
CA VAL A 62 22.05 7.96 -13.61
C VAL A 62 20.65 8.32 -13.13
N VAL A 63 19.75 8.73 -14.02
CA VAL A 63 18.35 9.01 -13.67
C VAL A 63 17.66 7.79 -13.07
N GLY A 64 17.83 6.61 -13.68
CA GLY A 64 17.22 5.36 -13.18
C GLY A 64 17.80 4.87 -11.86
N CYS A 65 19.10 5.08 -11.66
CA CYS A 65 19.78 4.76 -10.42
C CYS A 65 19.37 5.69 -9.28
N VAL A 66 19.17 6.98 -9.55
CA VAL A 66 18.80 7.98 -8.54
C VAL A 66 17.30 7.93 -8.22
N ILE A 67 16.46 7.84 -9.25
CA ILE A 67 15.00 7.81 -9.12
C ILE A 67 14.52 6.37 -9.25
N MET A 68 14.45 5.67 -8.12
CA MET A 68 14.02 4.27 -8.07
C MET A 68 12.48 4.17 -7.96
N PRO A 69 11.78 3.55 -8.92
CA PRO A 69 10.31 3.45 -8.90
C PRO A 69 9.75 2.74 -7.66
N HIS A 70 10.44 1.70 -7.18
CA HIS A 70 9.99 0.94 -6.00
C HIS A 70 10.08 1.76 -4.70
N ASN A 71 10.95 2.78 -4.63
CA ASN A 71 11.04 3.66 -3.46
C ASN A 71 9.82 4.58 -3.35
N VAL A 72 9.16 4.91 -4.48
CA VAL A 72 7.89 5.66 -4.48
C VAL A 72 6.81 4.86 -3.74
N PHE A 73 6.65 3.59 -4.10
CA PHE A 73 5.70 2.69 -3.44
C PHE A 73 6.08 2.42 -1.98
N LEU A 74 7.36 2.17 -1.71
CA LEU A 74 7.83 1.94 -0.35
C LEU A 74 7.57 3.15 0.56
N HIS A 75 7.92 4.36 0.11
CA HIS A 75 7.73 5.58 0.90
C HIS A 75 6.24 5.86 1.16
N SER A 76 5.37 5.67 0.16
CA SER A 76 3.92 5.81 0.32
C SER A 76 3.32 4.86 1.36
N ALA A 77 3.96 3.72 1.61
CA ALA A 77 3.54 2.76 2.62
C ALA A 77 4.17 3.03 4.00
N LEU A 78 5.44 3.44 4.04
CA LEU A 78 6.13 3.75 5.29
C LEU A 78 5.52 4.96 6.00
N VAL A 79 5.02 5.96 5.27
CA VAL A 79 4.31 7.10 5.90
C VAL A 79 3.03 6.69 6.64
N GLN A 80 2.45 5.53 6.30
CA GLN A 80 1.27 4.99 6.99
C GLN A 80 1.63 4.24 8.28
N SER A 81 2.91 3.93 8.51
CA SER A 81 3.36 3.26 9.74
C SER A 81 3.23 4.14 10.99
N ARG A 82 3.21 5.48 10.82
CA ARG A 82 2.98 6.41 11.93
C ARG A 82 1.48 6.63 12.10
N LYS A 83 0.99 6.49 13.34
CA LYS A 83 -0.42 6.69 13.68
C LYS A 83 -0.77 8.18 13.60
N ILE A 84 -1.45 8.57 12.52
CA ILE A 84 -1.96 9.92 12.30
C ILE A 84 -3.48 9.83 12.25
N ASP A 85 -4.17 10.77 12.91
CA ASP A 85 -5.63 10.87 12.86
C ASP A 85 -6.03 11.67 11.61
N PRO A 86 -6.59 11.02 10.56
CA PRO A 86 -6.93 11.67 9.30
C PRO A 86 -8.11 12.65 9.42
N SER A 87 -8.90 12.58 10.51
CA SER A 87 -10.01 13.50 10.73
C SER A 87 -9.54 14.93 11.08
N LYS A 88 -8.33 15.05 11.62
CA LYS A 88 -7.75 16.33 12.08
C LYS A 88 -6.82 16.91 11.02
N LYS A 89 -7.34 17.80 10.18
CA LYS A 89 -6.58 18.50 9.11
C LYS A 89 -5.26 19.09 9.60
N GLY A 90 -5.23 19.72 10.78
CA GLY A 90 -3.99 20.28 11.35
C GLY A 90 -2.91 19.23 11.64
N LYS A 91 -3.30 18.03 12.08
CA LYS A 91 -2.37 16.91 12.34
C LYS A 91 -1.85 16.28 11.06
N VAL A 92 -2.68 16.21 10.03
CA VAL A 92 -2.27 15.76 8.70
C VAL A 92 -1.26 16.75 8.09
N GLN A 93 -1.53 18.06 8.17
CA GLN A 93 -0.59 19.09 7.68
C GLN A 93 0.74 19.04 8.44
N GLU A 94 0.70 18.91 9.78
CA GLU A 94 1.89 18.76 10.62
C GLU A 94 2.72 17.54 10.18
N ALA A 95 2.06 16.40 9.95
CA ALA A 95 2.72 15.19 9.47
C ALA A 95 3.34 15.36 8.07
N ILE A 96 2.64 15.98 7.12
CA ILE A 96 3.16 16.26 5.78
C ILE A 96 4.42 17.12 5.85
N ASN A 97 4.42 18.15 6.71
CA ASN A 97 5.59 19.00 6.89
C ASN A 97 6.79 18.21 7.45
N TYR A 98 6.59 17.39 8.47
CA TYR A 98 7.65 16.55 9.02
C TYR A 98 8.20 15.55 7.99
N TYR A 99 7.33 14.88 7.24
CA TYR A 99 7.74 13.96 6.20
C TYR A 99 8.48 14.67 5.07
N THR A 100 8.03 15.86 4.69
CA THR A 100 8.72 16.67 3.67
C THR A 100 10.12 17.03 4.12
N ILE A 101 10.29 17.44 5.39
CA ILE A 101 11.61 17.75 5.96
C ILE A 101 12.49 16.49 6.01
N GLU A 102 11.96 15.38 6.52
CA GLU A 102 12.67 14.09 6.63
C GLU A 102 13.19 13.62 5.26
N SER A 103 12.30 13.56 4.26
CA SER A 103 12.67 13.15 2.90
C SER A 103 13.61 14.15 2.22
N SER A 104 13.40 15.46 2.40
CA SER A 104 14.27 16.49 1.80
C SER A 104 15.69 16.43 2.34
N ILE A 105 15.86 16.24 3.66
CA ILE A 105 17.18 16.08 4.27
C ILE A 105 17.86 14.81 3.76
N ALA A 106 17.14 13.69 3.71
CA ALA A 106 17.69 12.43 3.22
C ALA A 106 18.16 12.52 1.76
N LEU A 107 17.34 13.10 0.88
CA LEU A 107 17.67 13.32 -0.52
C LEU A 107 18.82 14.33 -0.69
N PHE A 108 18.87 15.38 0.12
CA PHE A 108 19.95 16.35 0.09
C PHE A 108 21.29 15.73 0.51
N VAL A 109 21.31 14.92 1.58
CA VAL A 109 22.50 14.16 1.98
C VAL A 109 22.95 13.20 0.88
N SER A 110 22.02 12.48 0.26
CA SER A 110 22.32 11.60 -0.87
C SER A 110 22.92 12.37 -2.06
N PHE A 111 22.37 13.54 -2.39
CA PHE A 111 22.90 14.43 -3.41
C PHE A 111 24.34 14.87 -3.11
N ILE A 112 24.64 15.28 -1.87
CA ILE A 112 26.00 15.65 -1.46
C ILE A 112 26.97 14.47 -1.59
N ILE A 113 26.59 13.27 -1.17
CA ILE A 113 27.42 12.07 -1.32
C ILE A 113 27.70 11.80 -2.79
N ASN A 114 26.68 11.81 -3.65
CA ASN A 114 26.84 11.58 -5.08
C ASN A 114 27.72 12.65 -5.72
N LEU A 115 27.55 13.93 -5.35
CA LEU A 115 28.40 15.02 -5.80
C LEU A 115 29.86 14.80 -5.42
N CYS A 116 30.13 14.43 -4.16
CA CYS A 116 31.49 14.14 -3.69
C CYS A 116 32.11 12.97 -4.44
N VAL A 117 31.40 11.85 -4.56
CA VAL A 117 31.88 10.65 -5.25
C VAL A 117 32.19 10.97 -6.71
N THR A 118 31.23 11.53 -7.46
CA THR A 118 31.42 11.87 -8.88
C THR A 118 32.60 12.83 -9.08
N THR A 119 32.76 13.81 -8.19
CA THR A 119 33.86 14.78 -8.28
C THR A 119 35.22 14.15 -7.99
N VAL A 120 35.33 13.31 -6.96
CA VAL A 120 36.58 12.62 -6.61
C VAL A 120 37.05 11.73 -7.76
N PHE A 121 36.13 11.01 -8.42
CA PHE A 121 36.43 10.21 -9.60
C PHE A 121 36.77 11.08 -10.81
N ALA A 122 36.04 12.17 -11.05
CA ALA A 122 36.32 13.09 -12.16
C ALA A 122 37.71 13.72 -12.00
N LYS A 123 38.02 14.33 -10.85
CA LYS A 123 39.35 14.91 -10.59
C LYS A 123 40.45 13.86 -10.61
N GLY A 124 40.12 12.65 -10.16
CA GLY A 124 41.04 11.53 -10.08
C GLY A 124 41.43 10.95 -11.43
N PHE A 125 40.47 10.80 -12.34
CA PHE A 125 40.64 9.91 -13.49
C PHE A 125 40.09 10.46 -14.81
N TYR A 126 39.40 11.60 -14.82
CA TYR A 126 38.87 12.19 -16.05
C TYR A 126 40.00 12.48 -17.06
N ASN A 127 39.78 12.14 -18.33
CA ASN A 127 40.76 12.19 -19.44
C ASN A 127 42.00 11.29 -19.28
N THR A 128 41.97 10.30 -18.39
CA THR A 128 43.04 9.28 -18.30
C THR A 128 42.67 8.02 -19.07
N LYS A 129 43.68 7.25 -19.53
CA LYS A 129 43.45 5.97 -20.23
C LYS A 129 42.78 4.92 -19.33
N GLN A 130 42.87 5.10 -18.02
CA GLN A 130 42.28 4.22 -17.02
C GLN A 130 40.79 4.51 -16.80
N ALA A 131 40.28 5.69 -17.18
CA ALA A 131 38.90 6.11 -16.92
C ALA A 131 37.86 5.11 -17.41
N ASP A 132 38.05 4.58 -18.63
CA ASP A 132 37.12 3.63 -19.26
C ASP A 132 37.20 2.21 -18.65
N SER A 133 38.19 1.94 -17.80
CA SER A 133 38.39 0.64 -17.15
C SER A 133 37.96 0.63 -15.68
N ILE A 134 37.55 1.78 -15.12
CA ILE A 134 37.12 1.88 -13.72
C ILE A 134 35.70 1.34 -13.62
N GLY A 135 35.57 0.21 -12.94
CA GLY A 135 34.33 -0.47 -12.63
C GLY A 135 34.14 -0.65 -11.12
N LEU A 136 33.03 -1.27 -10.73
CA LEU A 136 32.67 -1.42 -9.32
C LEU A 136 33.72 -2.22 -8.52
N VAL A 137 34.33 -3.22 -9.17
CA VAL A 137 35.29 -4.17 -8.59
C VAL A 137 36.63 -3.50 -8.28
N ASN A 138 37.13 -2.66 -9.19
CA ASN A 138 38.48 -2.10 -9.10
C ASN A 138 38.51 -0.65 -8.57
N ALA A 139 37.36 0.03 -8.51
CA ALA A 139 37.24 1.40 -8.01
C ALA A 139 37.92 1.63 -6.65
N GLY A 140 37.72 0.73 -5.68
CA GLY A 140 38.35 0.83 -4.37
C GLY A 140 39.89 0.78 -4.43
N GLN A 141 40.46 -0.02 -5.33
CA GLN A 141 41.92 -0.12 -5.51
C GLN A 141 42.48 1.14 -6.18
N TYR A 142 41.77 1.69 -7.16
CA TYR A 142 42.15 2.94 -7.81
C TYR A 142 42.09 4.12 -6.84
N LEU A 143 41.06 4.19 -5.99
CA LEU A 143 40.94 5.21 -4.95
C LEU A 143 42.04 5.07 -3.91
N GLU A 144 42.33 3.86 -3.42
CA GLU A 144 43.42 3.61 -2.47
C GLU A 144 44.77 4.02 -3.05
N LYS A 145 45.04 3.70 -4.32
CA LYS A 145 46.31 4.06 -4.96
C LYS A 145 46.48 5.57 -5.13
N LYS A 146 45.39 6.32 -5.29
CA LYS A 146 45.44 7.76 -5.57
C LYS A 146 45.32 8.64 -4.33
N TYR A 147 44.45 8.26 -3.40
CA TYR A 147 44.09 9.05 -2.22
C TYR A 147 44.30 8.28 -0.90
N GLY A 148 44.91 7.09 -0.96
CA GLY A 148 45.26 6.32 0.23
C GLY A 148 46.37 6.95 1.06
N GLY A 149 46.67 6.35 2.22
CA GLY A 149 47.64 6.86 3.19
C GLY A 149 47.03 7.52 4.44
N GLY A 150 45.70 7.48 4.59
CA GLY A 150 44.98 7.92 5.79
C GLY A 150 44.88 6.86 6.89
N PHE A 151 44.13 7.17 7.96
CA PHE A 151 43.96 6.32 9.15
C PHE A 151 43.28 4.96 8.86
N MET A 152 42.48 4.86 7.80
CA MET A 152 41.81 3.62 7.39
C MET A 152 41.92 3.45 5.87
N PRO A 153 42.22 2.23 5.35
CA PRO A 153 42.33 2.03 3.91
C PRO A 153 40.97 2.22 3.22
N VAL A 154 40.95 3.09 2.22
CA VAL A 154 39.78 3.43 1.39
C VAL A 154 39.22 2.18 0.71
N LEU A 155 40.08 1.22 0.36
CA LEU A 155 39.67 -0.07 -0.19
C LEU A 155 38.69 -0.82 0.72
N TYR A 156 38.95 -0.85 2.04
CA TYR A 156 38.06 -1.56 2.97
C TYR A 156 36.76 -0.79 3.18
N ILE A 157 36.81 0.54 3.24
CA ILE A 157 35.62 1.38 3.36
C ILE A 157 34.72 1.19 2.14
N TRP A 158 35.31 1.16 0.94
CA TRP A 158 34.61 0.86 -0.32
C TRP A 158 33.96 -0.52 -0.28
N GLY A 159 34.72 -1.57 0.07
CA GLY A 159 34.20 -2.94 0.13
C GLY A 159 33.07 -3.13 1.15
N VAL A 160 33.21 -2.56 2.34
CA VAL A 160 32.17 -2.58 3.38
C VAL A 160 30.95 -1.78 2.94
N GLY A 161 31.15 -0.62 2.30
CA GLY A 161 30.08 0.20 1.74
C GLY A 161 29.28 -0.54 0.66
N LEU A 162 29.96 -1.23 -0.26
CA LEU A 162 29.32 -2.06 -1.27
C LEU A 162 28.49 -3.19 -0.65
N LEU A 163 29.02 -3.86 0.37
CA LEU A 163 28.29 -4.90 1.09
C LEU A 163 27.06 -4.33 1.80
N ALA A 164 27.20 -3.18 2.47
CA ALA A 164 26.11 -2.50 3.15
C ALA A 164 25.00 -2.08 2.19
N ALA A 165 25.36 -1.51 1.03
CA ALA A 165 24.41 -1.11 -0.02
C ALA A 165 23.62 -2.33 -0.53
N GLY A 166 24.28 -3.47 -0.77
CA GLY A 166 23.61 -4.70 -1.18
C GLY A 166 22.62 -5.24 -0.15
N GLN A 167 22.94 -5.14 1.14
CA GLN A 167 22.01 -5.54 2.21
C GLN A 167 20.81 -4.59 2.33
N SER A 168 21.05 -3.28 2.28
CA SER A 168 20.00 -2.26 2.30
C SER A 168 19.01 -2.45 1.14
N SER A 169 19.52 -2.69 -0.08
CA SER A 169 18.70 -3.00 -1.27
C SER A 169 17.84 -4.25 -1.10
N THR A 170 18.35 -5.27 -0.40
CA THR A 170 17.57 -6.50 -0.13
C THR A 170 16.38 -6.21 0.77
N ILE A 171 16.58 -5.45 1.83
CA ILE A 171 15.54 -5.12 2.80
C ILE A 171 14.48 -4.23 2.15
N THR A 172 14.89 -3.12 1.56
CA THR A 172 13.99 -2.19 0.85
C THR A 172 13.23 -2.88 -0.28
N GLY A 173 13.89 -3.73 -1.08
CA GLY A 173 13.24 -4.50 -2.14
C GLY A 173 12.17 -5.48 -1.63
N THR A 174 12.42 -6.16 -0.50
CA THR A 174 11.41 -7.06 0.10
C THR A 174 10.20 -6.31 0.67
N TYR A 175 10.40 -5.14 1.27
CA TYR A 175 9.30 -4.29 1.75
C TYR A 175 8.52 -3.67 0.60
N ALA A 176 9.20 -3.09 -0.40
CA ALA A 176 8.53 -2.54 -1.58
C ALA A 176 7.73 -3.61 -2.32
N GLY A 177 8.34 -4.79 -2.52
CA GLY A 177 7.67 -5.95 -3.10
C GLY A 177 6.47 -6.42 -2.29
N GLN A 178 6.45 -6.22 -0.97
CA GLN A 178 5.29 -6.51 -0.15
C GLN A 178 4.10 -5.62 -0.47
N PHE A 179 4.31 -4.32 -0.56
CA PHE A 179 3.25 -3.37 -0.86
C PHE A 179 2.78 -3.48 -2.30
N ILE A 180 3.70 -3.70 -3.25
CA ILE A 180 3.35 -3.88 -4.66
C ILE A 180 2.57 -5.18 -4.86
N MET A 181 3.05 -6.32 -4.35
CA MET A 181 2.35 -7.60 -4.49
C MET A 181 1.02 -7.62 -3.73
N GLY A 182 0.95 -7.00 -2.55
CA GLY A 182 -0.27 -6.90 -1.76
C GLY A 182 -1.29 -5.93 -2.35
N GLY A 183 -0.84 -4.84 -2.96
CA GLY A 183 -1.70 -3.82 -3.56
C GLY A 183 -2.18 -4.18 -4.97
N PHE A 184 -1.25 -4.51 -5.88
CA PHE A 184 -1.58 -4.77 -7.29
C PHE A 184 -2.03 -6.21 -7.57
N LEU A 185 -1.41 -7.20 -6.93
CA LEU A 185 -1.66 -8.62 -7.21
C LEU A 185 -2.52 -9.27 -6.12
N ASN A 186 -2.80 -8.57 -5.02
CA ASN A 186 -3.42 -9.10 -3.80
C ASN A 186 -2.76 -10.40 -3.28
N LEU A 187 -1.46 -10.57 -3.54
CA LEU A 187 -0.67 -11.76 -3.15
C LEU A 187 0.04 -11.51 -1.81
N ARG A 188 -0.40 -12.24 -0.78
CA ARG A 188 0.20 -12.18 0.57
C ARG A 188 1.17 -13.33 0.79
N LEU A 189 2.40 -13.16 0.31
CA LEU A 189 3.49 -14.11 0.57
C LEU A 189 4.17 -13.83 1.92
N LYS A 190 4.65 -14.91 2.57
CA LYS A 190 5.51 -14.80 3.75
C LYS A 190 6.82 -14.08 3.37
N LYS A 191 7.38 -13.30 4.30
CA LYS A 191 8.57 -12.46 4.05
C LYS A 191 9.76 -13.25 3.50
N TRP A 192 10.05 -14.43 4.08
CA TRP A 192 11.17 -15.26 3.62
C TRP A 192 10.95 -15.76 2.19
N LEU A 193 9.72 -16.14 1.85
CA LEU A 193 9.40 -16.72 0.55
C LEU A 193 9.50 -15.65 -0.54
N ARG A 194 9.01 -14.44 -0.24
CA ARG A 194 9.18 -13.26 -1.10
C ARG A 194 10.65 -12.92 -1.30
N ALA A 195 11.44 -12.90 -0.23
CA ALA A 195 12.88 -12.64 -0.30
C ALA A 195 13.60 -13.71 -1.15
N LEU A 196 13.25 -14.98 -0.98
CA LEU A 196 13.81 -16.08 -1.77
C LEU A 196 13.48 -15.92 -3.25
N ILE A 197 12.21 -15.72 -3.61
CA ILE A 197 11.78 -15.58 -5.00
C ILE A 197 12.48 -14.40 -5.68
N THR A 198 12.43 -13.22 -5.05
CA THR A 198 13.06 -12.01 -5.62
C THR A 198 14.58 -12.13 -5.74
N ARG A 199 15.24 -12.80 -4.80
CA ARG A 199 16.68 -13.08 -4.88
C ARG A 199 17.01 -14.13 -5.93
N SER A 200 16.22 -15.18 -6.08
CA SER A 200 16.39 -16.18 -7.15
C SER A 200 16.26 -15.52 -8.53
N CYS A 201 15.24 -14.68 -8.74
CA CYS A 201 15.07 -13.95 -10.00
C CYS A 201 16.22 -12.97 -10.30
N ALA A 202 16.91 -12.45 -9.29
CA ALA A 202 18.06 -11.57 -9.49
C ALA A 202 19.39 -12.35 -9.68
N ILE A 203 19.62 -13.38 -8.87
CA ILE A 203 20.89 -14.11 -8.83
C ILE A 203 20.99 -15.09 -9.99
N VAL A 204 19.91 -15.81 -10.33
CA VAL A 204 19.97 -16.86 -11.37
C VAL A 204 20.37 -16.29 -12.74
N PRO A 205 19.75 -15.21 -13.26
CA PRO A 205 20.19 -14.62 -14.52
C PRO A 205 21.62 -14.10 -14.47
N THR A 206 22.01 -13.47 -13.35
CA THR A 206 23.38 -12.96 -13.15
C THR A 206 24.40 -14.10 -13.16
N MET A 207 24.10 -15.22 -12.50
CA MET A 207 24.95 -16.41 -12.49
C MET A 207 25.06 -17.05 -13.87
N ILE A 208 23.97 -17.12 -14.64
CA ILE A 208 24.00 -17.62 -16.01
C ILE A 208 24.91 -16.75 -16.87
N VAL A 209 24.75 -15.42 -16.80
CA VAL A 209 25.62 -14.48 -17.53
C VAL A 209 27.09 -14.65 -17.11
N ALA A 210 27.37 -14.74 -15.81
CA ALA A 210 28.74 -14.91 -15.32
C ALA A 210 29.40 -16.22 -15.79
N LEU A 211 28.65 -17.32 -15.83
CA LEU A 211 29.16 -18.62 -16.27
C LEU A 211 29.31 -18.72 -17.79
N VAL A 212 28.40 -18.11 -18.56
CA VAL A 212 28.39 -18.17 -20.04
C VAL A 212 29.42 -17.20 -20.64
N PHE A 213 29.53 -15.97 -20.13
CA PHE A 213 30.40 -14.91 -20.67
C PHE A 213 31.79 -14.87 -20.02
N ASN A 214 32.27 -16.03 -19.58
CA ASN A 214 33.49 -16.24 -18.80
C ASN A 214 34.67 -15.35 -19.27
N LYS A 215 35.18 -14.49 -18.36
CA LYS A 215 36.42 -13.66 -18.43
C LYS A 215 36.38 -12.18 -18.88
N SER A 216 35.28 -11.43 -18.75
CA SER A 216 35.39 -9.97 -18.83
C SER A 216 34.60 -9.28 -17.72
N GLU A 217 35.30 -8.68 -16.76
CA GLU A 217 34.71 -7.81 -15.72
C GLU A 217 33.81 -6.73 -16.37
N ALA A 218 34.16 -6.27 -17.57
CA ALA A 218 33.40 -5.27 -18.32
C ALA A 218 31.99 -5.74 -18.70
N SER A 219 31.73 -7.04 -18.87
CA SER A 219 30.41 -7.55 -19.25
C SER A 219 29.38 -7.41 -18.12
N LEU A 220 29.83 -7.54 -16.86
CA LEU A 220 28.96 -7.37 -15.69
C LEU A 220 28.66 -5.89 -15.41
N ASP A 221 29.65 -5.01 -15.62
CA ASP A 221 29.45 -3.57 -15.51
C ASP A 221 28.47 -3.07 -16.59
N VAL A 222 28.58 -3.56 -17.84
CA VAL A 222 27.62 -3.26 -18.91
C VAL A 222 26.22 -3.76 -18.56
N LEU A 223 26.08 -4.98 -18.03
CA LEU A 223 24.78 -5.48 -17.56
C LEU A 223 24.17 -4.56 -16.50
N ASN A 224 24.98 -4.10 -15.54
CA ASN A 224 24.54 -3.19 -14.50
C ASN A 224 24.08 -1.83 -15.07
N GLU A 225 24.80 -1.26 -16.04
CA GLU A 225 24.37 -0.05 -16.75
C GLU A 225 23.01 -0.23 -17.42
N TRP A 226 22.80 -1.36 -18.12
CA TRP A 226 21.52 -1.67 -18.76
C TRP A 226 20.38 -1.86 -17.77
N LEU A 227 20.64 -2.45 -16.59
CA LEU A 227 19.64 -2.57 -15.53
C LEU A 227 19.20 -1.18 -15.03
N ASN A 228 20.14 -0.25 -14.88
CA ASN A 228 19.81 1.14 -14.48
C ASN A 228 19.01 1.87 -15.57
N VAL A 229 19.34 1.67 -16.85
CA VAL A 229 18.53 2.22 -17.96
C VAL A 229 17.12 1.64 -17.96
N LEU A 230 16.98 0.34 -17.68
CA LEU A 230 15.68 -0.32 -17.57
C LEU A 230 14.86 0.18 -16.36
N GLN A 231 15.52 0.61 -15.28
CA GLN A 231 14.85 1.31 -14.18
C GLN A 231 14.28 2.65 -14.63
N SER A 232 15.00 3.42 -15.47
CA SER A 232 14.51 4.70 -16.00
C SER A 232 13.24 4.54 -16.83
N ILE A 233 13.15 3.45 -17.61
CA ILE A 233 11.95 3.13 -18.40
C ILE A 233 10.73 2.85 -17.51
N GLN A 234 10.94 2.37 -16.28
CA GLN A 234 9.86 2.08 -15.33
C GLN A 234 9.35 3.33 -14.59
N ILE A 235 10.12 4.43 -14.56
CA ILE A 235 9.78 5.66 -13.82
C ILE A 235 8.39 6.20 -14.21
N PRO A 236 8.04 6.36 -15.51
CA PRO A 236 6.73 6.88 -15.90
C PRO A 236 5.56 6.04 -15.38
N PHE A 237 5.70 4.72 -15.34
CA PHE A 237 4.65 3.81 -14.87
C PHE A 237 4.37 3.96 -13.37
N ALA A 238 5.33 4.44 -12.58
CA ALA A 238 5.12 4.77 -11.17
C ALA A 238 4.67 6.22 -10.97
N LEU A 239 5.26 7.17 -11.71
CA LEU A 239 5.00 8.60 -11.52
C LEU A 239 3.68 9.08 -12.13
N ILE A 240 3.28 8.61 -13.31
CA ILE A 240 2.04 9.07 -13.96
C ILE A 240 0.83 8.77 -13.08
N PRO A 241 0.63 7.54 -12.54
CA PRO A 241 -0.48 7.27 -11.64
C PRO A 241 -0.40 8.07 -10.35
N LEU A 242 0.80 8.23 -9.78
CA LEU A 242 1.01 9.01 -8.56
C LEU A 242 0.57 10.47 -8.74
N LEU A 243 1.08 11.13 -9.79
CA LEU A 243 0.76 12.53 -10.09
C LEU A 243 -0.72 12.70 -10.39
N THR A 244 -1.32 11.74 -11.10
CA THR A 244 -2.77 11.74 -11.38
C THR A 244 -3.58 11.68 -10.09
N LEU A 245 -3.23 10.76 -9.17
CA LEU A 245 -3.94 10.59 -7.89
C LEU A 245 -3.76 11.81 -6.98
N VAL A 246 -2.55 12.33 -6.88
CA VAL A 246 -2.23 13.48 -6.01
C VAL A 246 -2.80 14.80 -6.57
N SER A 247 -3.11 14.85 -7.87
CA SER A 247 -3.78 16.00 -8.50
C SER A 247 -5.31 15.98 -8.37
N LYS A 248 -5.93 14.83 -8.06
CA LYS A 248 -7.39 14.70 -7.96
C LYS A 248 -7.90 15.25 -6.62
N GLU A 249 -8.80 16.23 -6.70
CA GLU A 249 -9.44 16.83 -5.52
C GLU A 249 -10.33 15.83 -4.76
N GLU A 250 -10.95 14.89 -5.46
CA GLU A 250 -11.74 13.80 -4.83
C GLU A 250 -10.89 12.92 -3.90
N VAL A 251 -9.60 12.73 -4.22
CA VAL A 251 -8.70 11.85 -3.46
C VAL A 251 -7.96 12.65 -2.39
N MET A 252 -7.41 13.82 -2.74
CA MET A 252 -6.53 14.60 -1.85
C MET A 252 -7.25 15.71 -1.06
N GLY A 253 -8.47 16.08 -1.46
CA GLY A 253 -9.22 17.19 -0.88
C GLY A 253 -8.41 18.49 -0.83
N VAL A 254 -8.27 19.04 0.38
CA VAL A 254 -7.55 20.31 0.63
C VAL A 254 -6.03 20.19 0.43
N PHE A 255 -5.48 18.97 0.39
CA PHE A 255 -4.04 18.71 0.25
C PHE A 255 -3.59 18.42 -1.19
N LYS A 256 -4.40 18.79 -2.19
CA LYS A 256 -4.04 18.65 -3.62
C LYS A 256 -2.79 19.46 -3.97
N ILE A 257 -1.98 18.96 -4.89
CA ILE A 257 -0.80 19.69 -5.37
C ILE A 257 -1.20 20.89 -6.25
N GLY A 258 -0.43 21.99 -6.16
CA GLY A 258 -0.67 23.21 -6.94
C GLY A 258 -0.27 23.08 -8.41
N GLN A 259 -0.83 23.93 -9.28
CA GLN A 259 -0.61 23.90 -10.74
C GLN A 259 0.87 24.05 -11.16
N THR A 260 1.71 24.72 -10.37
CA THR A 260 3.14 24.90 -10.66
C THR A 260 3.93 23.58 -10.64
N LEU A 261 3.51 22.60 -9.83
CA LEU A 261 4.13 21.26 -9.80
C LEU A 261 3.59 20.34 -10.91
N LYS A 262 2.46 20.72 -11.53
CA LYS A 262 1.80 19.96 -12.61
C LYS A 262 2.44 20.24 -13.98
N ALA A 263 2.87 21.49 -14.20
CA ALA A 263 3.45 21.94 -15.46
C ALA A 263 4.75 21.21 -15.87
N ASP A 264 5.55 20.72 -14.93
CA ASP A 264 6.77 19.94 -15.24
C ASP A 264 6.48 18.50 -15.72
N SER A 265 5.23 18.03 -15.63
CA SER A 265 4.83 16.65 -15.96
C SER A 265 3.92 16.50 -17.18
N ASP A 266 3.35 17.60 -17.68
CA ASP A 266 2.42 17.61 -18.82
C ASP A 266 3.12 17.47 -20.19
N ASP A 267 4.46 17.40 -20.24
CA ASP A 267 5.25 17.08 -21.45
C ASP A 267 5.21 15.58 -21.84
N ALA A 268 4.47 14.75 -21.10
CA ALA A 268 4.14 13.38 -21.51
C ALA A 268 2.91 13.38 -22.43
N PRO A 269 2.91 12.64 -23.57
CA PRO A 269 1.82 12.72 -24.53
C PRO A 269 0.53 12.13 -23.93
N THR A 270 -0.41 13.00 -23.59
CA THR A 270 -1.75 12.63 -23.12
C THR A 270 -2.69 12.50 -24.32
N PHE A 271 -3.27 11.31 -24.47
CA PHE A 271 -4.40 11.06 -25.36
C PHE A 271 -5.64 11.68 -24.71
N GLY A 272 -6.19 12.72 -25.33
CA GLY A 272 -7.30 13.49 -24.79
C GLY A 272 -8.64 12.76 -24.83
N THR A 273 -9.44 13.00 -23.80
CA THR A 273 -10.90 12.92 -23.88
C THR A 273 -11.47 14.16 -23.19
N HIS A 274 -11.95 15.09 -24.01
CA HIS A 274 -12.84 16.18 -23.60
C HIS A 274 -14.18 15.59 -23.17
N SER A 275 -14.72 16.10 -22.06
CA SER A 275 -16.16 16.21 -21.86
C SER A 275 -16.39 17.26 -20.79
N ASP A 276 -16.77 18.44 -21.27
CA ASP A 276 -17.46 19.49 -20.52
C ASP A 276 -18.79 18.94 -19.99
N ASP A 277 -19.21 19.37 -18.79
CA ASP A 277 -20.60 19.75 -18.54
C ASP A 277 -20.72 20.42 -17.15
N ASP A 278 -20.85 21.74 -17.19
CA ASP A 278 -21.47 22.57 -16.16
C ASP A 278 -22.98 22.37 -16.21
N SER A 279 -23.64 22.12 -15.08
CA SER A 279 -24.98 22.71 -14.83
C SER A 279 -25.52 22.48 -13.41
N SER A 280 -25.88 23.62 -12.81
CA SER A 280 -27.08 23.87 -12.01
C SER A 280 -27.12 23.48 -10.51
N SER A 281 -26.78 24.50 -9.73
CA SER A 281 -27.41 24.90 -8.46
C SER A 281 -28.92 25.16 -8.57
N LEU A 282 -29.73 24.71 -7.60
CA LEU A 282 -31.02 25.32 -7.16
C LEU A 282 -31.57 24.69 -5.85
N ILE A 283 -31.30 25.34 -4.69
CA ILE A 283 -32.23 25.84 -3.60
C ILE A 283 -33.31 24.89 -2.98
N PRO A 284 -33.73 24.94 -1.66
CA PRO A 284 -33.11 25.38 -0.39
C PRO A 284 -33.45 24.51 0.88
N LYS A 285 -33.07 25.05 2.05
CA LYS A 285 -33.22 24.65 3.47
C LYS A 285 -34.66 24.57 4.06
N ASN A 286 -34.73 23.81 5.17
CA ASN A 286 -35.61 23.89 6.37
C ASN A 286 -37.02 23.25 6.38
N CYS A 287 -37.30 22.54 7.50
CA CYS A 287 -38.58 22.20 8.18
C CYS A 287 -38.52 20.72 8.67
N MET A 288 -38.89 20.26 9.87
CA MET A 288 -39.53 20.74 11.10
C MET A 288 -39.30 19.69 12.21
N GLU A 289 -39.23 20.12 13.48
CA GLU A 289 -39.46 19.27 14.67
C GLU A 289 -40.97 19.10 14.97
N ARG A 290 -41.33 17.97 15.59
CA ARG A 290 -42.49 17.65 16.48
C ARG A 290 -42.41 16.12 16.73
N GLY A 291 -42.49 15.50 17.91
CA GLY A 291 -43.21 15.78 19.16
C GLY A 291 -44.16 14.58 19.42
N CYS A 292 -43.84 13.73 20.41
CA CYS A 292 -44.65 12.55 20.84
C CYS A 292 -46.06 12.94 21.33
N PRO A 293 -47.02 11.98 21.51
CA PRO A 293 -47.13 11.29 22.81
C PRO A 293 -47.78 9.87 22.81
N GLY A 294 -47.56 9.11 23.90
CA GLY A 294 -48.64 8.37 24.58
C GLY A 294 -48.58 6.83 24.67
N ASP A 295 -48.48 6.33 25.91
CA ASP A 295 -48.60 4.94 26.42
C ASP A 295 -49.81 4.13 25.90
N VAL A 296 -49.70 2.78 25.92
CA VAL A 296 -50.57 1.87 26.72
C VAL A 296 -49.96 0.45 26.75
N THR A 297 -49.82 -0.07 27.96
CA THR A 297 -49.51 -1.45 28.37
C THR A 297 -50.57 -2.47 27.96
N THR A 298 -50.17 -3.70 27.58
CA THR A 298 -50.82 -4.94 28.06
C THR A 298 -49.88 -6.14 27.90
N ALA A 299 -49.61 -6.79 29.03
CA ALA A 299 -48.96 -8.08 29.12
C ALA A 299 -50.02 -9.19 28.93
N LEU A 300 -49.73 -10.17 28.08
CA LEU A 300 -50.14 -11.57 28.13
C LEU A 300 -49.28 -12.32 27.10
N ASP A 301 -48.99 -13.58 27.37
CA ASP A 301 -48.10 -14.50 26.61
C ASP A 301 -46.58 -14.40 26.87
N ARG A 302 -46.23 -14.33 28.15
CA ARG A 302 -44.98 -14.91 28.67
C ARG A 302 -45.22 -16.40 28.93
N GLU A 303 -44.86 -17.31 28.01
CA GLU A 303 -44.46 -18.68 28.41
C GLU A 303 -43.80 -19.57 27.32
N ARG A 304 -43.38 -19.04 26.16
CA ARG A 304 -42.68 -19.86 25.14
C ARG A 304 -41.45 -19.24 24.45
N VAL A 305 -40.91 -18.12 24.93
CA VAL A 305 -39.77 -17.41 24.29
C VAL A 305 -38.55 -17.28 25.20
N GLU A 306 -38.20 -18.35 25.92
CA GLU A 306 -37.14 -18.30 26.94
C GLU A 306 -35.90 -19.14 26.61
N VAL A 307 -35.59 -19.28 25.32
CA VAL A 307 -34.29 -19.80 24.88
C VAL A 307 -33.79 -18.90 23.75
N ALA A 308 -32.66 -18.21 24.00
CA ALA A 308 -31.91 -17.33 23.09
C ALA A 308 -32.40 -15.86 22.91
N LYS A 309 -32.43 -15.07 23.99
CA LYS A 309 -32.33 -13.59 23.88
C LYS A 309 -30.89 -13.18 23.58
N SER A 310 -30.46 -13.38 22.33
CA SER A 310 -29.27 -12.73 21.77
C SER A 310 -29.57 -11.28 21.39
N GLY A 311 -28.57 -10.41 21.40
CA GLY A 311 -28.73 -8.95 21.26
C GLY A 311 -29.34 -8.49 19.94
N ILE A 312 -29.44 -9.39 18.96
CA ILE A 312 -29.96 -9.15 17.63
C ILE A 312 -31.49 -9.18 17.55
N GLY A 313 -32.16 -10.05 18.33
CA GLY A 313 -33.63 -10.14 18.34
C GLY A 313 -34.26 -8.82 18.79
N TYR A 314 -33.59 -8.12 19.69
CA TYR A 314 -33.99 -6.79 20.18
C TYR A 314 -33.83 -5.68 19.13
N ARG A 315 -32.87 -5.78 18.19
CA ARG A 315 -32.68 -4.77 17.13
C ARG A 315 -33.62 -4.99 15.95
N ILE A 316 -33.94 -6.25 15.68
CA ILE A 316 -34.87 -6.66 14.63
C ILE A 316 -36.31 -6.28 15.01
N GLU A 317 -36.77 -6.61 16.22
CA GLU A 317 -38.13 -6.25 16.68
C GLU A 317 -38.37 -4.73 16.74
N LEU A 318 -37.31 -3.91 16.84
CA LEU A 318 -37.40 -2.45 16.87
C LEU A 318 -37.46 -1.81 15.47
N SER A 319 -37.20 -2.57 14.41
CA SER A 319 -37.04 -2.04 13.05
C SER A 319 -38.11 -2.50 12.07
N ILE A 320 -39.05 -3.35 12.47
CA ILE A 320 -40.12 -3.89 11.60
C ILE A 320 -41.38 -4.19 12.43
N ASP A 321 -42.51 -4.21 11.74
CA ASP A 321 -43.83 -4.41 12.31
C ASP A 321 -43.92 -5.82 12.96
N PRO A 322 -44.41 -5.92 14.20
CA PRO A 322 -44.48 -7.19 14.92
C PRO A 322 -45.23 -8.28 14.14
N GLY A 323 -44.62 -9.46 14.04
CA GLY A 323 -45.23 -10.63 13.37
C GLY A 323 -45.05 -10.69 11.86
N THR A 324 -44.28 -9.76 11.26
CA THR A 324 -44.02 -9.74 9.80
C THR A 324 -42.64 -10.28 9.40
N TRP A 325 -41.85 -10.79 10.34
CA TRP A 325 -40.51 -11.33 10.08
C TRP A 325 -40.57 -12.66 9.33
N GLU A 326 -40.18 -12.66 8.06
CA GLU A 326 -39.97 -13.85 7.25
C GLU A 326 -38.46 -14.06 7.04
N PRO A 327 -37.81 -14.95 7.81
CA PRO A 327 -36.37 -15.15 7.70
C PRO A 327 -35.99 -15.83 6.38
N MET A 328 -34.82 -15.48 5.87
CA MET A 328 -34.23 -16.06 4.67
C MET A 328 -32.94 -16.81 4.99
N ASP A 329 -32.73 -17.93 4.29
CA ASP A 329 -31.44 -18.66 4.27
C ASP A 329 -30.93 -19.10 5.65
N GLU A 330 -31.84 -19.47 6.56
CA GLU A 330 -31.48 -19.86 7.95
C GLU A 330 -30.53 -21.06 8.00
N ASP A 331 -30.73 -22.02 7.08
CA ASP A 331 -29.97 -23.27 7.00
C ASP A 331 -28.53 -23.11 6.47
N MET A 332 -28.14 -21.93 5.96
CA MET A 332 -26.77 -21.73 5.49
C MET A 332 -25.80 -21.56 6.66
N VAL A 333 -24.77 -22.40 6.69
CA VAL A 333 -23.71 -22.42 7.71
C VAL A 333 -22.32 -22.44 7.07
N SER A 334 -21.38 -21.72 7.70
CA SER A 334 -20.02 -21.59 7.20
C SER A 334 -19.25 -22.90 7.31
N LEU A 335 -18.52 -23.23 6.25
CA LEU A 335 -17.57 -24.35 6.21
C LEU A 335 -16.14 -23.83 6.42
N ASP A 336 -15.20 -24.74 6.69
CA ASP A 336 -13.77 -24.46 6.71
C ASP A 336 -13.10 -24.97 5.42
N PRO A 337 -13.20 -24.23 4.29
CA PRO A 337 -12.66 -24.67 3.01
C PRO A 337 -11.12 -24.64 2.93
N ILE A 338 -10.43 -24.04 3.91
CA ILE A 338 -8.97 -23.86 3.92
C ILE A 338 -8.30 -24.77 4.96
N GLU A 339 -9.06 -25.55 5.74
CA GLU A 339 -8.56 -26.33 6.88
C GLU A 339 -7.69 -25.45 7.79
N PHE A 340 -8.25 -24.32 8.21
CA PHE A 340 -7.50 -23.32 8.96
C PHE A 340 -7.15 -23.83 10.36
N HIS A 341 -5.91 -24.26 10.53
CA HIS A 341 -5.33 -24.63 11.82
C HIS A 341 -4.63 -23.43 12.46
N SER A 342 -5.24 -22.86 13.51
CA SER A 342 -4.55 -21.95 14.42
C SER A 342 -3.84 -22.74 15.54
N GLU A 343 -2.78 -22.19 16.12
CA GLU A 343 -2.04 -22.83 17.24
C GLU A 343 -2.89 -23.00 18.51
N GLU A 344 -4.03 -22.30 18.63
CA GLU A 344 -4.91 -22.33 19.80
C GLU A 344 -6.14 -23.23 19.59
N GLU A 345 -6.91 -23.07 18.50
CA GLU A 345 -8.07 -23.93 18.19
C GLU A 345 -8.39 -24.03 16.66
N PRO A 346 -8.95 -25.17 16.18
CA PRO A 346 -9.47 -25.30 14.82
C PRO A 346 -10.60 -24.30 14.53
N TYR A 347 -10.64 -23.74 13.32
CA TYR A 347 -11.65 -22.75 12.93
C TYR A 347 -13.10 -23.25 13.06
N LYS A 348 -13.35 -24.52 12.73
CA LYS A 348 -14.65 -25.18 12.90
C LYS A 348 -15.16 -25.12 14.36
N ASN A 349 -14.28 -25.37 15.33
CA ASN A 349 -14.64 -25.31 16.75
C ASN A 349 -14.98 -23.88 17.20
N ARG A 350 -14.33 -22.87 16.61
CA ARG A 350 -14.66 -21.47 16.85
C ARG A 350 -16.05 -21.12 16.32
N ILE A 351 -16.39 -21.53 15.09
CA ILE A 351 -17.75 -21.32 14.55
C ILE A 351 -18.77 -21.96 15.49
N ASP A 352 -18.59 -23.24 15.83
CA ASP A 352 -19.52 -23.97 16.71
C ASP A 352 -19.69 -23.28 18.08
N SER A 353 -18.60 -22.75 18.64
CA SER A 353 -18.63 -22.01 19.91
C SER A 353 -19.42 -20.71 19.81
N TYR A 354 -19.21 -19.91 18.75
CA TYR A 354 -19.98 -18.68 18.53
C TYR A 354 -21.45 -18.96 18.22
N GLN A 355 -21.75 -20.00 17.45
CA GLN A 355 -23.14 -20.43 17.19
C GLN A 355 -23.86 -20.81 18.48
N ARG A 356 -23.21 -21.58 19.38
CA ARG A 356 -23.79 -21.92 20.69
C ARG A 356 -23.95 -20.70 21.61
N THR A 357 -23.00 -19.78 21.57
CA THR A 357 -23.01 -18.59 22.46
C THR A 357 -24.03 -17.55 22.01
N THR A 358 -24.18 -17.35 20.71
CA THR A 358 -25.04 -16.31 20.12
C THR A 358 -26.42 -16.82 19.71
N GLY A 359 -26.58 -18.13 19.52
CA GLY A 359 -27.79 -18.73 18.93
C GLY A 359 -27.97 -18.42 17.44
N LEU A 360 -27.00 -17.78 16.78
CA LEU A 360 -27.06 -17.42 15.36
C LEU A 360 -26.33 -18.48 14.52
N THR A 361 -26.81 -18.73 13.30
CA THR A 361 -26.08 -19.59 12.35
C THR A 361 -24.85 -18.90 11.76
N GLU A 362 -24.88 -17.58 11.65
CA GLU A 362 -23.80 -16.75 11.12
C GLU A 362 -23.92 -15.28 11.59
N ALA A 363 -22.93 -14.45 11.28
CA ALA A 363 -22.83 -13.04 11.64
C ALA A 363 -23.84 -12.10 10.97
N VAL A 364 -24.73 -12.61 10.11
CA VAL A 364 -25.80 -11.84 9.49
C VAL A 364 -27.10 -12.64 9.51
N GLN A 365 -28.19 -11.94 9.80
CA GLN A 365 -29.54 -12.42 9.60
C GLN A 365 -30.22 -11.59 8.50
N THR A 366 -30.98 -12.26 7.65
CA THR A 366 -31.64 -11.68 6.49
C THR A 366 -33.11 -12.06 6.51
N CYS A 367 -33.99 -11.13 6.13
CA CYS A 367 -35.43 -11.35 6.13
C CYS A 367 -36.13 -10.44 5.11
N ILE A 368 -37.41 -10.75 4.87
CA ILE A 368 -38.40 -9.81 4.35
C ILE A 368 -39.40 -9.52 5.49
N GLY A 369 -39.79 -8.27 5.67
CA GLY A 369 -40.79 -7.88 6.65
C GLY A 369 -41.46 -6.55 6.31
N GLN A 370 -42.35 -6.06 7.16
CA GLN A 370 -43.03 -4.77 6.96
C GLN A 370 -42.46 -3.69 7.87
N LEU A 371 -42.33 -2.48 7.36
CA LEU A 371 -42.01 -1.27 8.11
C LEU A 371 -43.13 -0.27 7.84
N ASP A 372 -43.95 0.05 8.84
CA ASP A 372 -45.14 0.91 8.67
C ASP A 372 -46.06 0.44 7.52
N GLY A 373 -46.23 -0.89 7.39
CA GLY A 373 -47.00 -1.53 6.33
C GLY A 373 -46.33 -1.60 4.95
N ILE A 374 -45.07 -1.15 4.82
CA ILE A 374 -44.29 -1.25 3.57
C ILE A 374 -43.40 -2.49 3.64
N ASN A 375 -43.55 -3.41 2.68
CA ASN A 375 -42.65 -4.56 2.57
C ASN A 375 -41.22 -4.10 2.29
N VAL A 376 -40.27 -4.56 3.08
CA VAL A 376 -38.84 -4.21 3.03
C VAL A 376 -37.98 -5.46 3.19
N ALA A 377 -36.86 -5.49 2.48
CA ALA A 377 -35.82 -6.49 2.64
C ALA A 377 -34.77 -5.97 3.63
N ILE A 378 -34.45 -6.73 4.68
CA ILE A 378 -33.55 -6.29 5.74
C ILE A 378 -32.46 -7.33 6.02
N ALA A 379 -31.22 -6.84 6.10
CA ALA A 379 -30.09 -7.59 6.67
C ALA A 379 -29.59 -6.92 7.94
N VAL A 380 -29.36 -7.70 9.00
CA VAL A 380 -28.79 -7.23 10.27
C VAL A 380 -27.57 -8.05 10.64
N MET A 381 -26.42 -7.39 10.78
CA MET A 381 -25.18 -8.03 11.21
C MET A 381 -25.02 -8.00 12.74
N ASP A 382 -24.45 -9.07 13.32
CA ASP A 382 -24.09 -9.14 14.74
C ASP A 382 -22.58 -9.11 14.96
N PHE A 383 -22.10 -8.08 15.64
CA PHE A 383 -20.69 -8.00 16.01
C PHE A 383 -20.25 -9.10 17.00
N LYS A 384 -21.18 -9.67 17.79
CA LYS A 384 -20.86 -10.75 18.74
C LYS A 384 -20.42 -12.04 18.03
N PHE A 385 -20.86 -12.25 16.79
CA PHE A 385 -20.46 -13.42 16.01
C PHE A 385 -19.17 -13.12 15.25
N ILE A 386 -18.03 -13.55 15.79
CA ILE A 386 -16.68 -13.37 15.19
C ILE A 386 -16.44 -11.92 14.74
N GLY A 387 -16.80 -10.94 15.59
CA GLY A 387 -16.62 -9.52 15.29
C GLY A 387 -17.47 -9.01 14.13
N GLY A 388 -18.56 -9.69 13.79
CA GLY A 388 -19.38 -9.37 12.61
C GLY A 388 -18.63 -9.55 11.30
N SER A 389 -17.55 -10.33 11.29
CA SER A 389 -16.69 -10.47 10.11
C SER A 389 -17.44 -11.16 8.97
N MET A 390 -17.27 -10.65 7.75
CA MET A 390 -17.90 -11.18 6.54
C MET A 390 -17.15 -12.41 6.04
N GLY A 391 -17.75 -13.58 6.22
CA GLY A 391 -17.35 -14.85 5.59
C GLY A 391 -18.08 -15.10 4.27
N SER A 392 -17.85 -16.26 3.66
CA SER A 392 -18.53 -16.73 2.45
C SER A 392 -20.05 -16.75 2.60
N VAL A 393 -20.57 -17.28 3.72
CA VAL A 393 -22.02 -17.35 3.99
C VAL A 393 -22.64 -15.98 4.26
N VAL A 394 -21.94 -15.08 4.96
CA VAL A 394 -22.41 -13.70 5.13
C VAL A 394 -22.59 -13.03 3.78
N GLY A 395 -21.60 -13.21 2.89
CA GLY A 395 -21.64 -12.72 1.53
C GLY A 395 -22.81 -13.26 0.71
N GLU A 396 -23.02 -14.58 0.79
CA GLU A 396 -24.09 -15.26 0.09
C GLU A 396 -25.47 -14.77 0.55
N LYS A 397 -25.73 -14.75 1.86
CA LYS A 397 -27.01 -14.29 2.43
C LYS A 397 -27.35 -12.86 2.03
N ILE A 398 -26.38 -11.94 2.11
CA ILE A 398 -26.59 -10.55 1.70
C ILE A 398 -26.87 -10.47 0.19
N THR A 399 -26.16 -11.25 -0.62
CA THR A 399 -26.38 -11.26 -2.07
C THR A 399 -27.77 -11.80 -2.43
N CYS A 400 -28.18 -12.94 -1.86
CA CYS A 400 -29.51 -13.51 -2.05
C CYS A 400 -30.62 -12.53 -1.66
N LEU A 401 -30.44 -11.81 -0.54
CA LEU A 401 -31.38 -10.77 -0.12
C LEU A 401 -31.49 -9.65 -1.14
N ILE A 402 -30.36 -9.14 -1.66
CA ILE A 402 -30.35 -8.09 -2.69
C ILE A 402 -31.02 -8.57 -3.97
N GLU A 403 -30.72 -9.78 -4.42
CA GLU A 403 -31.30 -10.34 -5.64
C GLU A 403 -32.81 -10.53 -5.52
N ASN A 404 -33.30 -11.01 -4.37
CA ASN A 404 -34.74 -11.10 -4.11
C ASN A 404 -35.39 -9.71 -4.01
N ALA A 405 -34.78 -8.77 -3.30
CA ALA A 405 -35.27 -7.38 -3.24
C ALA A 405 -35.32 -6.74 -4.65
N THR A 406 -34.36 -7.07 -5.51
CA THR A 406 -34.32 -6.64 -6.92
C THR A 406 -35.49 -7.22 -7.72
N LYS A 407 -35.80 -8.51 -7.51
CA LYS A 407 -36.86 -9.23 -8.23
C LYS A 407 -38.25 -8.72 -7.83
N ASP A 408 -38.45 -8.48 -6.53
CA ASP A 408 -39.73 -8.11 -5.96
C ASP A 408 -39.90 -6.59 -5.78
N PHE A 409 -38.92 -5.80 -6.25
CA PHE A 409 -38.89 -4.33 -6.19
C PHE A 409 -39.07 -3.79 -4.76
N LEU A 410 -38.51 -4.48 -3.77
CA LEU A 410 -38.59 -4.13 -2.36
C LEU A 410 -37.48 -3.14 -1.99
N PRO A 411 -37.75 -2.13 -1.14
CA PRO A 411 -36.70 -1.33 -0.51
C PRO A 411 -35.76 -2.21 0.33
N LEU A 412 -34.48 -1.86 0.35
CA LEU A 412 -33.43 -2.65 1.00
C LEU A 412 -32.78 -1.85 2.13
N ILE A 413 -32.70 -2.45 3.32
CA ILE A 413 -32.01 -1.89 4.49
C ILE A 413 -30.95 -2.87 4.95
N ILE A 414 -29.69 -2.43 5.06
CA ILE A 414 -28.60 -3.26 5.56
C ILE A 414 -27.98 -2.58 6.78
N VAL A 415 -28.11 -3.21 7.94
CA VAL A 415 -27.50 -2.80 9.20
C VAL A 415 -26.13 -3.48 9.33
N CYS A 416 -25.09 -2.71 9.07
CA CYS A 416 -23.70 -3.15 9.10
C CYS A 416 -23.11 -2.99 10.49
N ALA A 417 -22.62 -4.09 11.04
CA ALA A 417 -21.81 -4.16 12.25
C ALA A 417 -20.68 -5.17 11.98
N SER A 418 -19.60 -4.72 11.33
CA SER A 418 -18.56 -5.63 10.83
C SER A 418 -17.15 -5.15 11.16
N GLY A 419 -16.32 -6.09 11.63
CA GLY A 419 -14.87 -5.96 11.74
C GLY A 419 -14.10 -6.20 10.43
N GLY A 420 -14.78 -6.37 9.29
CA GLY A 420 -14.19 -6.56 7.96
C GLY A 420 -14.32 -8.00 7.41
N ALA A 421 -13.50 -8.34 6.41
CA ALA A 421 -13.49 -9.68 5.81
C ALA A 421 -12.91 -10.73 6.77
N ARG A 422 -13.54 -11.92 6.81
CA ARG A 422 -13.11 -13.00 7.68
C ARG A 422 -11.85 -13.68 7.16
N MET A 423 -10.71 -13.41 7.83
CA MET A 423 -9.39 -13.88 7.42
C MET A 423 -9.26 -15.41 7.36
N GLN A 424 -10.02 -16.14 8.18
CA GLN A 424 -10.00 -17.60 8.29
C GLN A 424 -10.48 -18.29 7.01
N GLU A 425 -11.38 -17.67 6.25
CA GLU A 425 -11.85 -18.17 4.95
C GLU A 425 -11.09 -17.53 3.77
N GLY A 426 -10.04 -16.74 4.05
CA GLY A 426 -9.08 -16.24 3.08
C GLY A 426 -9.68 -15.43 1.92
N SER A 427 -9.37 -15.82 0.69
CA SER A 427 -9.83 -15.13 -0.52
C SER A 427 -11.33 -15.25 -0.76
N LEU A 428 -11.99 -16.29 -0.23
CA LEU A 428 -13.43 -16.50 -0.41
C LEU A 428 -14.23 -15.38 0.27
N SER A 429 -13.84 -14.96 1.48
CA SER A 429 -14.42 -13.78 2.16
C SER A 429 -14.24 -12.49 1.37
N LEU A 430 -13.09 -12.28 0.72
CA LEU A 430 -12.82 -11.07 -0.07
C LEU A 430 -13.66 -11.04 -1.35
N MET A 431 -13.84 -12.18 -2.01
CA MET A 431 -14.68 -12.28 -3.22
C MET A 431 -16.14 -11.93 -2.94
N GLN A 432 -16.64 -12.15 -1.72
CA GLN A 432 -18.00 -11.76 -1.34
C GLN A 432 -18.25 -10.26 -1.42
N ILE A 433 -17.24 -9.43 -1.16
CA ILE A 433 -17.37 -7.96 -1.29
C ILE A 433 -17.66 -7.60 -2.75
N THR A 434 -16.95 -8.22 -3.69
CA THR A 434 -17.19 -8.04 -5.12
C THR A 434 -18.58 -8.53 -5.53
N LYS A 435 -19.01 -9.68 -4.99
CA LYS A 435 -20.32 -10.27 -5.27
C LYS A 435 -21.47 -9.36 -4.79
N ILE A 436 -21.43 -8.91 -3.52
CA ILE A 436 -22.39 -7.94 -2.96
C ILE A 436 -22.37 -6.63 -3.77
N SER A 437 -21.18 -6.12 -4.10
CA SER A 437 -21.06 -4.85 -4.85
C SER A 437 -21.68 -4.96 -6.24
N SER A 438 -21.53 -6.10 -6.91
CA SER A 438 -22.18 -6.36 -8.21
C SER A 438 -23.70 -6.38 -8.09
N ALA A 439 -24.24 -7.10 -7.08
CA ALA A 439 -25.68 -7.16 -6.85
C ALA A 439 -26.26 -5.78 -6.48
N LEU A 440 -25.57 -5.00 -5.64
CA LEU A 440 -25.96 -3.63 -5.30
C LEU A 440 -25.87 -2.69 -6.51
N TYR A 441 -24.88 -2.87 -7.39
CA TYR A 441 -24.77 -2.09 -8.62
C TYR A 441 -26.00 -2.29 -9.50
N ASP A 442 -26.45 -3.54 -9.69
CA ASP A 442 -27.67 -3.84 -10.44
C ASP A 442 -28.92 -3.27 -9.75
N TYR A 443 -29.03 -3.44 -8.43
CA TYR A 443 -30.14 -2.92 -7.64
C TYR A 443 -30.26 -1.37 -7.70
N GLN A 444 -29.16 -0.65 -7.50
CA GLN A 444 -29.16 0.83 -7.44
C GLN A 444 -29.01 1.51 -8.79
N SER A 445 -28.14 1.01 -9.67
CA SER A 445 -27.84 1.69 -10.94
C SER A 445 -28.80 1.28 -12.05
N ASN A 446 -29.03 -0.03 -12.20
CA ASN A 446 -29.87 -0.56 -13.28
C ASN A 446 -31.37 -0.49 -12.92
N LYS A 447 -31.75 -0.82 -11.68
CA LYS A 447 -33.15 -0.81 -11.23
C LYS A 447 -33.58 0.45 -10.49
N LYS A 448 -32.64 1.26 -9.98
CA LYS A 448 -32.89 2.52 -9.26
C LYS A 448 -33.78 2.36 -8.02
N LEU A 449 -33.62 1.24 -7.31
CA LEU A 449 -34.39 0.93 -6.10
C LEU A 449 -33.78 1.59 -4.85
N PHE A 450 -34.61 1.77 -3.82
CA PHE A 450 -34.24 2.47 -2.60
C PHE A 450 -33.36 1.60 -1.69
N TYR A 451 -32.16 2.08 -1.34
CA TYR A 451 -31.21 1.38 -0.49
C TYR A 451 -30.75 2.26 0.67
N VAL A 452 -30.78 1.73 1.89
CA VAL A 452 -30.31 2.41 3.10
C VAL A 452 -29.27 1.54 3.82
N PRO A 453 -27.98 1.95 3.83
CA PRO A 453 -26.98 1.37 4.72
C PRO A 453 -27.02 2.05 6.09
N ILE A 454 -27.12 1.26 7.15
CA ILE A 454 -27.05 1.74 8.54
C ILE A 454 -25.75 1.21 9.16
N LEU A 455 -24.82 2.11 9.48
CA LEU A 455 -23.56 1.75 10.12
C LEU A 455 -23.74 1.79 11.65
N THR A 456 -23.46 0.68 12.33
CA THR A 456 -23.51 0.61 13.80
C THR A 456 -22.14 0.24 14.35
N SER A 457 -21.74 0.90 15.45
CA SER A 457 -20.45 0.72 16.14
C SER A 457 -20.50 -0.37 17.21
#